data_AF-A0A956PLY2-F1
#
_entry.id   AF-A0A956PLY2-F1
#
_cell.length_a   1.000
_cell.length_b   1.000
_cell.length_c   1.000
_cell.angle_alpha   90.00
_cell.angle_beta   90.00
_cell.angle_gamma   90.00
#
_symmetry.space_group_name_H-M   'P 1'
#
loop_
_entity.id
_entity.type
_entity.pdbx_description
1 polymer ?
#
loop_
_entity_poly.entity_id
_entity_poly.type
_entity_poly.pdbx_seq_one_letter_code
_entity_poly.pdbx_strand_id
1 'polypeptide(L)'
;MKIGPTTHISRPRPSVSTGQTERARAVDVVQWSGQNNSEFRPAAFLNRASGEYLALVPTHPSDRDEFVAGVEQIQSVVAEAMYGGRWPEDSELPSLPAQGRPGDPARNGGQTMSEQLVANDLIALYREVAPHVQHNPQMHQRLASSIHVCQSGLQSRVLRRDYPDYYFSLPGSLQQDAEREAARWGRFTDAR
;
A
#
# COMPACT_ATOMS: atom_id res chain seq x y z
N MET A 1 52.81 20.19 39.84
CA MET A 1 53.87 19.21 39.55
C MET A 1 54.06 18.32 40.76
N LYS A 2 54.19 17.01 40.52
CA LYS A 2 54.54 15.90 41.44
C LYS A 2 53.41 15.24 42.24
N ILE A 3 53.07 14.07 41.69
CA ILE A 3 52.24 12.96 42.14
C ILE A 3 52.98 12.21 43.27
N GLY A 4 52.28 11.76 44.30
CA GLY A 4 52.75 10.78 45.28
C GLY A 4 51.66 9.70 45.47
N PRO A 5 51.95 8.40 45.32
CA PRO A 5 50.92 7.37 45.14
C PRO A 5 50.57 6.64 46.43
N THR A 6 49.29 6.33 46.64
CA THR A 6 48.85 5.41 47.69
C THR A 6 48.02 4.28 47.06
N THR A 7 48.62 3.08 47.10
CA THR A 7 48.01 1.74 47.13
C THR A 7 46.92 1.35 46.12
N HIS A 8 47.31 0.53 45.15
CA HIS A 8 46.46 -0.55 44.65
C HIS A 8 47.19 -1.89 44.78
N ILE A 9 46.64 -2.75 45.64
CA ILE A 9 47.05 -4.12 45.88
C ILE A 9 46.79 -4.92 44.60
N SER A 10 47.87 -5.31 43.92
CA SER A 10 47.82 -6.25 42.79
C SER A 10 48.15 -7.65 43.31
N ARG A 11 47.15 -8.55 43.33
CA ARG A 11 47.39 -9.99 43.48
C ARG A 11 47.52 -10.63 42.09
N PRO A 12 48.44 -11.58 41.90
CA PRO A 12 48.76 -12.18 40.60
C PRO A 12 47.74 -13.22 40.11
N ARG A 13 47.71 -13.36 38.78
CA ARG A 13 46.87 -14.22 37.92
C ARG A 13 46.61 -15.65 38.42
N PRO A 14 45.40 -16.17 38.20
CA PRO A 14 45.18 -17.57 37.85
C PRO A 14 45.31 -17.77 36.32
N SER A 15 45.77 -18.97 36.00
CA SER A 15 46.10 -19.58 34.71
C SER A 15 45.03 -19.46 33.62
N VAL A 16 45.51 -19.21 32.40
CA VAL A 16 44.80 -19.45 31.14
C VAL A 16 44.46 -20.92 31.04
N SER A 17 43.18 -21.24 31.22
CA SER A 17 42.56 -22.47 30.75
C SER A 17 41.77 -22.08 29.51
N THR A 18 42.24 -22.48 28.34
CA THR A 18 41.63 -22.26 27.03
C THR A 18 40.27 -22.95 26.99
N GLY A 19 39.24 -22.21 27.41
CA GLY A 19 37.84 -22.55 27.22
C GLY A 19 37.16 -21.37 26.51
N GLN A 20 36.39 -21.70 25.48
CA GLN A 20 35.51 -20.81 24.71
C GLN A 20 36.19 -19.92 23.66
N THR A 21 36.29 -20.39 22.42
CA THR A 21 35.85 -19.60 21.24
C THR A 21 35.63 -20.49 20.02
N GLU A 22 34.58 -21.32 20.03
CA GLU A 22 34.00 -21.86 18.78
C GLU A 22 32.59 -22.40 19.03
N ARG A 23 31.75 -21.59 19.69
CA ARG A 23 30.33 -21.61 19.35
C ARG A 23 30.13 -20.53 18.32
N ALA A 24 30.51 -20.87 17.08
CA ALA A 24 29.90 -20.27 15.91
C ALA A 24 28.39 -20.30 16.18
N ARG A 25 27.82 -19.14 16.50
CA ARG A 25 26.38 -18.95 16.43
C ARG A 25 26.06 -19.23 14.97
N ALA A 26 25.60 -20.46 14.71
CA ALA A 26 24.65 -20.67 13.64
C ALA A 26 23.57 -19.62 13.91
N VAL A 27 23.64 -18.54 13.15
CA VAL A 27 22.49 -17.69 12.96
C VAL A 27 21.47 -18.67 12.43
N ASP A 28 20.48 -19.01 13.25
CA ASP A 28 19.31 -19.74 12.79
C ASP A 28 18.77 -18.91 11.63
N VAL A 29 19.13 -19.32 10.42
CA VAL A 29 18.42 -18.95 9.22
C VAL A 29 17.08 -19.62 9.43
N VAL A 30 16.17 -18.87 10.05
CA VAL A 30 14.75 -19.21 10.04
C VAL A 30 14.42 -19.28 8.56
N GLN A 31 14.41 -20.50 8.02
CA GLN A 31 13.74 -20.78 6.78
C GLN A 31 12.29 -20.36 7.03
N TRP A 32 11.94 -19.18 6.51
CA TRP A 32 10.57 -18.70 6.44
C TRP A 32 9.79 -19.70 5.58
N SER A 33 9.29 -20.74 6.24
CA SER A 33 8.43 -21.74 5.66
C SER A 33 7.09 -21.07 5.37
N GLY A 34 6.81 -20.78 4.10
CA GLY A 34 5.49 -20.48 3.54
C GLY A 34 4.52 -19.79 4.50
N GLN A 35 4.86 -18.58 4.94
CA GLN A 35 3.92 -17.80 5.73
C GLN A 35 2.71 -17.47 4.87
N ASN A 36 1.54 -17.73 5.43
CA ASN A 36 0.30 -17.18 4.92
C ASN A 36 0.41 -15.67 5.15
N ASN A 37 1.00 -14.92 4.21
CA ASN A 37 1.25 -13.47 4.27
C ASN A 37 -0.05 -12.64 4.25
N SER A 38 -1.17 -13.23 4.70
CA SER A 38 -2.46 -12.59 4.83
C SER A 38 -2.43 -11.35 5.72
N GLU A 39 -1.43 -11.20 6.58
CA GLU A 39 -1.25 -9.97 7.37
C GLU A 39 -0.96 -8.74 6.51
N PHE A 40 -0.28 -8.90 5.36
CA PHE A 40 0.02 -7.82 4.43
C PHE A 40 -1.08 -7.60 3.37
N ARG A 41 -2.28 -8.16 3.58
CA ARG A 41 -3.42 -7.95 2.67
C ARG A 41 -3.79 -6.48 2.47
N PRO A 42 -3.85 -5.62 3.51
CA PRO A 42 -4.07 -4.19 3.30
C PRO A 42 -3.05 -3.55 2.36
N ALA A 43 -1.77 -3.91 2.51
CA ALA A 43 -0.71 -3.44 1.61
C ALA A 43 -0.89 -3.96 0.17
N ALA A 44 -1.32 -5.20 0.00
CA ALA A 44 -1.61 -5.75 -1.32
C ALA A 44 -2.81 -5.05 -1.98
N PHE A 45 -3.87 -4.69 -1.24
CA PHE A 45 -4.99 -3.90 -1.76
C PHE A 45 -4.54 -2.52 -2.20
N LEU A 46 -3.73 -1.84 -1.38
CA LEU A 46 -3.22 -0.51 -1.75
C LEU A 46 -2.33 -0.57 -2.99
N ASN A 47 -1.47 -1.59 -3.09
CA ASN A 47 -0.58 -1.78 -4.23
C ASN A 47 -1.38 -2.00 -5.51
N ARG A 48 -2.39 -2.87 -5.48
CA ARG A 48 -3.27 -3.09 -6.64
C ARG A 48 -4.04 -1.82 -6.99
N ALA A 49 -4.70 -1.17 -6.03
CA ALA A 49 -5.41 0.09 -6.27
C ALA A 49 -4.50 1.17 -6.90
N SER A 50 -3.27 1.31 -6.41
CA SER A 50 -2.30 2.27 -6.93
C SER A 50 -1.85 1.93 -8.34
N GLY A 51 -1.47 0.68 -8.60
CA GLY A 51 -1.10 0.23 -9.94
C GLY A 51 -2.24 0.40 -10.94
N GLU A 52 -3.47 0.11 -10.53
CA GLU A 52 -4.67 0.29 -11.34
C GLU A 52 -4.96 1.74 -11.68
N TYR A 53 -4.88 2.62 -10.68
CA TYR A 53 -5.10 4.04 -10.86
C TYR A 53 -4.02 4.67 -11.75
N LEU A 54 -2.75 4.36 -11.50
CA LEU A 54 -1.62 4.89 -12.28
C LEU A 54 -1.61 4.42 -13.74
N ALA A 55 -2.26 3.30 -14.02
CA ALA A 55 -2.44 2.83 -15.38
C ALA A 55 -3.66 3.45 -16.09
N LEU A 56 -4.59 4.09 -15.37
CA LEU A 56 -5.67 4.87 -16.00
C LEU A 56 -5.07 6.07 -16.74
N VAL A 57 -5.72 6.47 -17.84
CA VAL A 57 -5.30 7.68 -18.54
C VAL A 57 -5.63 8.90 -17.67
N PRO A 58 -4.65 9.76 -17.34
CA PRO A 58 -4.89 10.95 -16.53
C PRO A 58 -5.73 11.95 -17.31
N THR A 59 -6.75 12.50 -16.66
CA THR A 59 -7.64 13.50 -17.26
C THR A 59 -7.25 14.93 -16.88
N HIS A 60 -6.38 15.09 -15.87
CA HIS A 60 -5.72 16.36 -15.49
C HIS A 60 -4.31 16.10 -14.90
N PRO A 61 -3.38 17.08 -15.01
CA PRO A 61 -2.01 16.91 -14.49
C PRO A 61 -1.91 16.61 -12.99
N SER A 62 -2.81 17.16 -12.17
CA SER A 62 -2.76 16.98 -10.70
C SER A 62 -3.36 15.68 -10.19
N ASP A 63 -4.15 14.95 -10.99
CA ASP A 63 -4.89 13.76 -10.53
C ASP A 63 -3.97 12.67 -10.01
N ARG A 64 -2.80 12.55 -10.65
CA ARG A 64 -1.80 11.58 -10.28
C ARG A 64 -1.14 11.98 -8.96
N ASP A 65 -0.76 13.24 -8.84
CA ASP A 65 -0.03 13.75 -7.67
C ASP A 65 -0.91 13.71 -6.42
N GLU A 66 -2.17 14.11 -6.53
CA GLU A 66 -3.15 14.06 -5.43
C GLU A 66 -3.40 12.62 -4.97
N PHE A 67 -3.56 11.68 -5.92
CA PHE A 67 -3.76 10.27 -5.58
C PHE A 67 -2.52 9.66 -4.93
N VAL A 68 -1.32 9.92 -5.46
CA VAL A 68 -0.05 9.42 -4.89
C VAL A 68 0.15 9.97 -3.48
N ALA A 69 -0.13 11.26 -3.25
CA ALA A 69 -0.08 11.84 -1.90
C ALA A 69 -1.06 11.14 -0.94
N GLY A 70 -2.26 10.80 -1.41
CA GLY A 70 -3.20 9.99 -0.64
C GLY A 70 -2.65 8.60 -0.31
N VAL A 71 -2.05 7.91 -1.29
CA VAL A 71 -1.44 6.58 -1.13
C VAL A 71 -0.31 6.61 -0.10
N GLU A 72 0.61 7.57 -0.18
CA GLU A 72 1.72 7.71 0.77
C GLU A 72 1.24 7.88 2.22
N GLN A 73 0.17 8.66 2.42
CA GLN A 73 -0.43 8.84 3.74
C GLN A 73 -1.13 7.57 4.23
N ILE A 74 -1.82 6.82 3.35
CA ILE A 74 -2.37 5.50 3.70
C ILE A 74 -1.24 4.56 4.11
N GLN A 75 -0.15 4.49 3.33
CA GLN A 75 1.01 3.65 3.65
C GLN A 75 1.58 3.96 5.03
N SER A 76 1.76 5.24 5.34
CA SER A 76 2.25 5.70 6.64
C SER A 76 1.34 5.26 7.79
N VAL A 77 0.03 5.50 7.67
CA VAL A 77 -0.94 5.16 8.73
C VAL A 77 -1.06 3.65 8.92
N VAL A 78 -1.11 2.88 7.83
CA VAL A 78 -1.22 1.43 7.88
C VAL A 78 0.05 0.80 8.44
N ALA A 79 1.24 1.29 8.06
CA ALA A 79 2.50 0.83 8.62
C ALA A 79 2.56 1.06 10.14
N GLU A 80 2.17 2.26 10.59
CA GLU A 80 2.09 2.61 12.01
C GLU A 80 1.09 1.72 12.77
N ALA A 81 -0.10 1.50 12.19
CA ALA A 81 -1.19 0.77 12.84
C ALA A 81 -0.99 -0.75 12.90
N MET A 82 -0.37 -1.34 11.87
CA MET A 82 -0.41 -2.79 11.65
C MET A 82 0.96 -3.43 11.50
N TYR A 83 1.99 -2.70 11.04
CA TYR A 83 3.26 -3.30 10.61
C TYR A 83 4.48 -2.80 11.42
N GLY A 84 4.24 -2.29 12.64
CA GLY A 84 5.31 -1.82 13.52
C GLY A 84 6.12 -0.66 12.94
N GLY A 85 5.53 0.13 12.03
CA GLY A 85 6.16 1.27 11.38
C GLY A 85 6.93 0.96 10.09
N ARG A 86 6.99 -0.30 9.64
CA ARG A 86 7.63 -0.68 8.38
C ARG A 86 6.60 -1.10 7.32
N TRP A 87 6.66 -0.51 6.13
CA TRP A 87 5.89 -1.00 4.99
C TRP A 87 6.50 -2.31 4.43
N PRO A 88 5.71 -3.34 4.09
CA PRO A 88 6.21 -4.57 3.50
C PRO A 88 6.82 -4.35 2.11
N GLU A 89 7.83 -5.15 1.76
CA GLU A 89 8.38 -5.23 0.41
C GLU A 89 7.43 -5.98 -0.54
N ASP A 90 7.57 -5.76 -1.85
CA ASP A 90 6.73 -6.41 -2.88
C ASP A 90 6.76 -7.95 -2.79
N SER A 91 7.91 -8.51 -2.39
CA SER A 91 8.07 -9.97 -2.23
C SER A 91 7.29 -10.54 -1.02
N GLU A 92 6.89 -9.68 -0.08
CA GLU A 92 6.13 -10.04 1.11
C GLU A 92 4.62 -9.91 0.87
N LEU A 93 4.20 -9.24 -0.20
CA LEU A 93 2.78 -9.02 -0.48
C LEU A 93 2.10 -10.34 -0.87
N PRO A 94 0.96 -10.68 -0.24
CA PRO A 94 0.19 -11.84 -0.65
C PRO A 94 -0.40 -11.62 -2.05
N SER A 95 -0.54 -12.71 -2.81
CA SER A 95 -1.38 -12.70 -3.99
C SER A 95 -2.83 -12.49 -3.58
N LEU A 96 -3.43 -11.39 -4.02
CA LEU A 96 -4.87 -11.19 -3.86
C LEU A 96 -5.62 -12.17 -4.77
N PRO A 97 -6.81 -12.65 -4.34
CA PRO A 97 -7.66 -13.41 -5.23
C PRO A 97 -7.93 -12.61 -6.50
N ALA A 98 -7.96 -13.33 -7.63
CA ALA A 98 -8.39 -12.75 -8.89
C ALA A 98 -9.78 -12.15 -8.67
N GLN A 99 -9.87 -10.83 -8.83
CA GLN A 99 -11.18 -10.17 -8.77
C GLN A 99 -11.97 -10.66 -9.98
N GLY A 100 -13.20 -11.12 -9.73
CA GLY A 100 -14.15 -11.34 -10.81
C GLY A 100 -14.30 -10.05 -11.61
N ARG A 101 -14.76 -10.17 -12.85
CA ARG A 101 -15.04 -9.00 -13.70
C ARG A 101 -15.94 -8.03 -12.91
N PRO A 102 -15.52 -6.77 -12.69
CA PRO A 102 -16.36 -5.77 -12.03
C PRO A 102 -17.68 -5.56 -12.76
N GLY A 103 -18.64 -4.94 -12.08
CA GLY A 103 -20.00 -4.77 -12.60
C GLY A 103 -20.06 -3.91 -13.87
N ASP A 104 -21.19 -3.98 -14.55
CA ASP A 104 -21.48 -3.17 -15.73
C ASP A 104 -21.52 -1.67 -15.38
N PRO A 105 -20.73 -0.81 -16.06
CA PRO A 105 -20.80 0.64 -15.93
C PRO A 105 -22.22 1.21 -16.01
N ALA A 106 -23.10 0.63 -16.86
CA ALA A 106 -24.48 1.09 -17.00
C ALA A 106 -25.31 0.90 -15.72
N ARG A 107 -24.87 0.04 -14.80
CA ARG A 107 -25.58 -0.36 -13.58
C ARG A 107 -24.94 0.17 -12.29
N ASN A 108 -23.84 0.92 -12.38
CA ASN A 108 -23.05 1.34 -11.22
C ASN A 108 -22.76 2.86 -11.18
N GLY A 109 -23.52 3.66 -11.94
CA GLY A 109 -23.28 5.10 -12.05
C GLY A 109 -22.16 5.46 -13.03
N GLY A 110 -21.86 4.60 -14.01
CA GLY A 110 -20.95 4.88 -15.10
C GLY A 110 -19.47 4.55 -14.82
N GLN A 111 -19.11 4.02 -13.66
CA GLN A 111 -17.72 3.68 -13.37
C GLN A 111 -17.22 2.54 -14.26
N THR A 112 -16.05 2.72 -14.87
CA THR A 112 -15.36 1.65 -15.60
C THR A 112 -15.01 0.50 -14.65
N MET A 113 -14.69 -0.67 -15.19
CA MET A 113 -14.28 -1.81 -14.36
C MET A 113 -12.96 -1.51 -13.64
N SER A 114 -12.02 -0.83 -14.28
CA SER A 114 -10.79 -0.38 -13.64
C SER A 114 -11.05 0.62 -12.50
N GLU A 115 -11.98 1.57 -12.68
CA GLU A 115 -12.37 2.51 -11.62
C GLU A 115 -13.01 1.79 -10.43
N GLN A 116 -13.91 0.84 -10.70
CA GLN A 116 -14.51 0.01 -9.67
C GLN A 116 -13.45 -0.80 -8.91
N LEU A 117 -12.43 -1.32 -9.59
CA LEU A 117 -11.37 -2.09 -8.96
C LEU A 117 -10.57 -1.23 -7.97
N VAL A 118 -10.19 -0.01 -8.36
CA VAL A 118 -9.55 0.96 -7.46
C VAL A 118 -10.46 1.24 -6.25
N ALA A 119 -11.72 1.55 -6.48
CA ALA A 119 -12.67 1.86 -5.41
C ALA A 119 -12.87 0.68 -4.44
N ASN A 120 -13.05 -0.53 -4.98
CA ASN A 120 -13.27 -1.75 -4.20
C ASN A 120 -12.05 -2.10 -3.34
N ASP A 121 -10.83 -1.93 -3.87
CA ASP A 121 -9.61 -2.20 -3.11
C ASP A 121 -9.38 -1.18 -2.00
N LEU A 122 -9.66 0.10 -2.24
CA LEU A 122 -9.65 1.13 -1.19
C LEU A 122 -10.67 0.83 -0.08
N ILE A 123 -11.87 0.34 -0.45
CA ILE A 123 -12.90 -0.08 0.52
C ILE A 123 -12.46 -1.33 1.29
N ALA A 124 -11.87 -2.32 0.62
CA ALA A 124 -11.37 -3.54 1.24
C ALA A 124 -10.24 -3.21 2.25
N LEU A 125 -9.30 -2.36 1.84
CA LEU A 125 -8.27 -1.82 2.73
C LEU A 125 -8.89 -1.14 3.96
N TYR A 126 -9.83 -0.21 3.76
CA TYR A 126 -10.45 0.49 4.88
C TYR A 126 -11.11 -0.48 5.87
N ARG A 127 -11.84 -1.48 5.36
CA ARG A 127 -12.52 -2.48 6.19
C ARG A 127 -11.55 -3.32 7.02
N GLU A 128 -10.37 -3.63 6.47
CA GLU A 128 -9.35 -4.38 7.20
C GLU A 128 -8.60 -3.51 8.22
N VAL A 129 -8.34 -2.24 7.91
CA VAL A 129 -7.53 -1.35 8.78
C VAL A 129 -8.36 -0.65 9.86
N ALA A 130 -9.63 -0.27 9.58
CA ALA A 130 -10.46 0.51 10.48
C ALA A 130 -10.57 -0.08 11.91
N PRO A 131 -10.72 -1.41 12.12
CA PRO A 131 -10.75 -1.99 13.46
C PRO A 131 -9.47 -1.78 14.27
N HIS A 132 -8.31 -1.62 13.62
CA HIS A 132 -7.02 -1.40 14.27
C HIS A 132 -6.81 0.05 14.71
N VAL A 133 -7.52 0.99 14.08
CA VAL A 133 -7.34 2.44 14.33
C VAL A 133 -8.55 3.07 15.04
N GLN A 134 -9.67 2.36 15.20
CA GLN A 134 -10.92 2.90 15.76
C GLN A 134 -10.79 3.49 17.18
N HIS A 135 -9.82 3.01 17.98
CA HIS A 135 -9.57 3.51 19.33
C HIS A 135 -8.61 4.71 19.36
N ASN A 136 -8.02 5.09 18.23
CA ASN A 136 -7.17 6.26 18.06
C ASN A 136 -7.83 7.23 17.06
N PRO A 137 -8.60 8.23 17.53
CA PRO A 137 -9.35 9.14 16.66
C PRO A 137 -8.48 9.90 15.66
N GLN A 138 -7.25 10.26 16.03
CA GLN A 138 -6.33 10.97 15.14
C GLN A 138 -5.86 10.07 13.99
N MET A 139 -5.55 8.81 14.30
CA MET A 139 -5.12 7.82 13.30
C MET A 139 -6.29 7.40 12.39
N HIS A 140 -7.48 7.24 12.96
CA HIS A 140 -8.71 6.97 12.19
C HIS A 140 -9.04 8.13 11.24
N GLN A 141 -8.95 9.38 11.72
CA GLN A 141 -9.13 10.56 10.87
C GLN A 141 -8.10 10.60 9.75
N ARG A 142 -6.81 10.38 10.03
CA ARG A 142 -5.76 10.33 9.01
C ARG A 142 -6.09 9.28 7.94
N LEU A 143 -6.42 8.05 8.34
CA LEU A 143 -6.81 6.98 7.42
C LEU A 143 -8.01 7.39 6.54
N ALA A 144 -9.08 7.87 7.15
CA ALA A 144 -10.31 8.23 6.46
C ALA A 144 -10.08 9.40 5.48
N SER A 145 -9.34 10.42 5.90
CA SER A 145 -9.00 11.56 5.04
C SER A 145 -8.12 11.16 3.86
N SER A 146 -7.13 10.29 4.05
CA SER A 146 -6.25 9.85 2.97
C SER A 146 -6.97 8.95 1.95
N ILE A 147 -7.86 8.07 2.41
CA ILE A 147 -8.74 7.28 1.52
C ILE A 147 -9.70 8.21 0.77
N HIS A 148 -10.24 9.22 1.43
CA HIS A 148 -11.10 10.20 0.80
C HIS A 148 -10.37 10.98 -0.31
N VAL A 149 -9.11 11.39 -0.10
CA VAL A 149 -8.28 12.02 -1.15
C VAL A 149 -8.18 11.11 -2.39
N CYS A 150 -7.88 9.83 -2.20
CA CYS A 150 -7.79 8.87 -3.30
C CYS A 150 -9.14 8.71 -4.04
N GLN A 151 -10.25 8.60 -3.29
CA GLN A 151 -11.59 8.48 -3.87
C GLN A 151 -12.05 9.75 -4.59
N SER A 152 -11.71 10.92 -4.08
CA SER A 152 -12.01 12.21 -4.72
C SER A 152 -11.25 12.37 -6.04
N GLY A 153 -9.98 11.93 -6.12
CA GLY A 153 -9.24 11.88 -7.38
C GLY A 153 -9.92 10.97 -8.41
N LEU A 154 -10.35 9.78 -7.98
CA LEU A 154 -11.10 8.85 -8.82
C LEU A 154 -12.43 9.43 -9.32
N GLN A 155 -13.18 10.14 -8.47
CA GLN A 155 -14.45 10.78 -8.85
C GLN A 155 -14.25 11.98 -9.78
N SER A 156 -13.22 12.80 -9.54
CA SER A 156 -12.84 13.92 -10.42
C SER A 156 -12.59 13.43 -11.85
N ARG A 157 -11.93 12.27 -11.96
CA ARG A 157 -11.71 11.59 -13.23
C ARG A 157 -13.01 11.17 -13.93
N VAL A 158 -13.92 10.53 -13.20
CA VAL A 158 -15.25 10.12 -13.72
C VAL A 158 -15.99 11.34 -14.28
N LEU A 159 -16.01 12.45 -13.53
CA LEU A 159 -16.66 13.69 -13.95
C LEU A 159 -16.06 14.26 -15.24
N ARG A 160 -14.74 14.19 -15.43
CA ARG A 160 -14.08 14.65 -16.67
C ARG A 160 -14.36 13.78 -17.88
N ARG A 161 -14.53 12.48 -17.67
CA ARG A 161 -14.95 11.56 -18.73
C ARG A 161 -16.38 11.85 -19.17
N ASP A 162 -17.28 12.06 -18.20
CA ASP A 162 -18.70 12.22 -18.48
C ASP A 162 -19.07 13.65 -18.92
N TYR A 163 -18.26 14.65 -18.53
CA TYR A 163 -18.45 16.07 -18.85
C TYR A 163 -17.16 16.73 -19.37
N PRO A 164 -16.63 16.32 -20.54
CA PRO A 164 -15.35 16.78 -21.08
C PRO A 164 -15.30 18.28 -21.40
N ASP A 165 -16.46 18.90 -21.67
CA ASP A 165 -16.58 20.33 -21.94
C ASP A 165 -16.60 21.18 -20.65
N TYR A 166 -16.98 20.58 -19.52
CA TYR A 166 -17.09 21.26 -18.22
C TYR A 166 -15.78 21.23 -17.43
N TYR A 167 -15.01 20.15 -17.58
CA TYR A 167 -13.68 20.02 -17.02
C TYR A 167 -12.69 19.70 -18.14
N PHE A 168 -11.73 20.61 -18.39
CA PHE A 168 -10.69 20.48 -19.42
C PHE A 168 -10.02 19.10 -19.39
N SER A 169 -10.54 18.18 -20.19
CA SER A 169 -9.93 16.87 -20.40
C SER A 169 -8.80 17.03 -21.41
N LEU A 170 -7.70 16.30 -21.21
CA LEU A 170 -6.63 16.30 -22.20
C LEU A 170 -7.16 15.71 -23.52
N PRO A 171 -6.92 16.35 -24.68
CA PRO A 171 -7.40 15.84 -25.97
C PRO A 171 -6.99 14.38 -26.19
N GLY A 172 -7.95 13.52 -26.56
CA GLY A 172 -7.72 12.09 -26.81
C GLY A 172 -7.64 11.19 -25.57
N SER A 173 -7.62 11.75 -24.36
CA SER A 173 -7.52 10.96 -23.12
C SER A 173 -8.66 9.96 -22.93
N LEU A 174 -9.88 10.35 -23.27
CA LEU A 174 -11.07 9.49 -23.12
C LEU A 174 -11.06 8.31 -24.09
N GLN A 175 -10.59 8.52 -25.32
CA GLN A 175 -10.47 7.44 -26.30
C GLN A 175 -9.40 6.43 -25.87
N GLN A 176 -8.23 6.92 -25.46
CA GLN A 176 -7.14 6.06 -24.96
C GLN A 176 -7.60 5.24 -23.74
N ASP A 177 -8.40 5.84 -22.87
CA ASP A 177 -8.93 5.14 -21.71
C ASP A 177 -9.92 4.04 -22.09
N ALA A 178 -10.83 4.31 -23.02
CA ALA A 178 -11.76 3.31 -23.54
C ALA A 178 -11.02 2.14 -24.25
N GLU A 179 -9.96 2.44 -25.00
CA GLU A 179 -9.11 1.43 -25.64
C GLU A 179 -8.38 0.56 -24.61
N ARG A 180 -7.81 1.17 -23.57
CA ARG A 180 -7.21 0.45 -22.43
C ARG A 180 -8.22 -0.45 -21.74
N GLU A 181 -9.39 0.09 -21.42
CA GLU A 181 -10.44 -0.63 -20.71
C GLU A 181 -10.90 -1.86 -21.50
N ALA A 182 -11.09 -1.69 -22.81
CA ALA A 182 -11.44 -2.79 -23.72
C ALA A 182 -10.30 -3.81 -23.89
N ALA A 183 -9.04 -3.38 -23.91
CA ALA A 183 -7.89 -4.27 -23.99
C ALA A 183 -7.73 -5.12 -22.72
N ARG A 184 -7.99 -4.51 -21.55
CA ARG A 184 -7.85 -5.16 -20.25
C ARG A 184 -8.99 -6.14 -19.95
N TRP A 185 -10.23 -5.72 -20.19
CA TRP A 185 -11.42 -6.46 -19.76
C TRP A 185 -12.16 -7.16 -20.90
N GLY A 186 -11.69 -7.00 -22.14
CA GLY A 186 -12.41 -7.37 -23.34
C GLY A 186 -13.60 -6.46 -23.61
N ARG A 187 -14.17 -6.53 -24.82
CA ARG A 187 -15.46 -5.87 -25.08
C ARG A 187 -16.55 -6.46 -24.19
N PHE A 188 -17.56 -5.66 -23.85
CA PHE A 188 -18.84 -6.22 -23.40
C PHE A 188 -19.38 -7.07 -24.54
N THR A 189 -19.22 -8.39 -24.41
CA THR A 189 -20.06 -9.33 -25.14
C THR A 189 -21.22 -9.58 -24.20
N ASP A 190 -22.39 -9.09 -24.56
CA ASP A 190 -23.62 -9.38 -23.84
C ASP A 190 -23.71 -10.90 -23.67
N ALA A 191 -23.52 -11.36 -22.43
CA ALA A 191 -23.92 -12.69 -22.06
C ALA A 191 -25.45 -12.70 -22.11
N ARG A 192 -25.98 -13.36 -23.14
CA ARG A 192 -27.39 -13.62 -23.39
C ARG A 192 -28.11 -14.17 -22.16
#